data_AF-A0A3S0ZTM5-F1
#
_entry.id   AF-A0A3S0ZTM5-F1
#
_cell.length_a   1.000
_cell.length_b   1.000
_cell.length_c   1.000
_cell.angle_alpha   90.00
_cell.angle_beta   90.00
_cell.angle_gamma   90.00
#
_symmetry.space_group_name_H-M   'P 1'
#
loop_
_entity.id
_entity.type
_entity.pdbx_description
1 polymer ?
#
loop_
_entity_poly.entity_id
_entity_poly.type
_entity_poly.pdbx_seq_one_letter_code
_entity_poly.pdbx_strand_id
1 'polypeptide(L)'
;RVCQTQCEAGLDLFSSSRQNNDVLTWFTKLTQLVLAQDRDPSWFDFMCHLLGLNHLVVEKSWDVVLRQSLTDSPQNSVETLAAQDRFLCEIVGMYVKMRRTSDLLSALMDACLSSTGCGRIHSIRETAKFNNRLCEMFSEVPISTLLGMWEKVQTKTTLLVDRAMVLSSSALKSSKKDTIELLSQLDWILGLYSVLLGNARLFDHRNSGAFSARIAALVKAAGDELLAPLYKNKE
;
A
#
# COMPACT_ATOMS: atom_id res chain seq x y z
N ARG A 1 -6.63 -22.30 48.14
CA ARG A 1 -7.27 -20.96 48.22
C ARG A 1 -7.44 -20.49 46.78
N VAL A 2 -8.56 -20.87 46.18
CA VAL A 2 -9.77 -20.04 45.93
C VAL A 2 -9.67 -19.35 44.57
N CYS A 3 -10.56 -19.78 43.68
CA CYS A 3 -10.93 -19.22 42.38
C CYS A 3 -11.57 -17.82 42.47
N GLN A 4 -11.79 -17.23 41.28
CA GLN A 4 -12.69 -16.09 40.96
C GLN A 4 -12.12 -14.74 41.39
N THR A 5 -12.01 -13.72 40.52
CA THR A 5 -12.98 -13.00 39.67
C THR A 5 -12.16 -12.12 38.71
N GLN A 6 -12.52 -11.67 37.49
CA GLN A 6 -13.80 -11.34 36.83
C GLN A 6 -13.44 -11.06 35.35
N CYS A 7 -13.91 -11.88 34.41
CA CYS A 7 -14.05 -11.51 33.00
C CYS A 7 -15.49 -11.87 32.60
N GLU A 8 -16.44 -11.17 33.21
CA GLU A 8 -17.83 -11.16 32.77
C GLU A 8 -18.14 -9.79 32.18
N ALA A 9 -17.99 -9.70 30.86
CA ALA A 9 -18.67 -8.70 30.04
C ALA A 9 -19.08 -9.40 28.73
N GLY A 10 -20.20 -10.12 28.84
CA GLY A 10 -21.10 -10.61 27.80
C GLY A 10 -20.59 -10.69 26.35
N LEU A 11 -20.00 -11.83 25.98
CA LEU A 11 -20.14 -12.39 24.64
C LEU A 11 -21.41 -13.24 24.60
N ASP A 12 -22.55 -12.55 24.64
CA ASP A 12 -23.86 -13.18 24.45
C ASP A 12 -24.07 -13.35 22.92
N LEU A 13 -23.33 -14.30 22.34
CA LEU A 13 -23.24 -14.48 20.88
C LEU A 13 -24.46 -15.20 20.28
N PHE A 14 -25.38 -15.71 21.11
CA PHE A 14 -26.50 -16.54 20.68
C PHE A 14 -27.81 -16.33 21.45
N SER A 15 -27.99 -15.20 22.15
CA SER A 15 -29.29 -14.90 22.74
C SER A 15 -30.31 -14.54 21.65
N SER A 16 -31.28 -15.42 21.52
CA SER A 16 -32.23 -15.50 20.43
C SER A 16 -33.34 -14.47 20.60
N SER A 17 -33.22 -13.31 19.96
CA SER A 17 -34.39 -12.47 19.66
C SER A 17 -34.16 -11.60 18.42
N ARG A 18 -34.97 -11.84 17.38
CA ARG A 18 -35.00 -11.16 16.06
C ARG A 18 -33.74 -11.34 15.21
N GLN A 19 -33.57 -12.56 14.71
CA GLN A 19 -32.56 -12.95 13.71
C GLN A 19 -32.83 -12.32 12.34
N ASN A 20 -32.47 -11.05 12.17
CA ASN A 20 -31.75 -10.65 10.95
C ASN A 20 -30.27 -10.61 11.34
N ASN A 21 -29.69 -11.80 11.44
CA ASN A 21 -28.24 -11.97 11.51
C ASN A 21 -27.68 -11.47 10.18
N ASP A 22 -27.42 -10.17 10.11
CA ASP A 22 -26.84 -9.55 8.94
C ASP A 22 -25.44 -10.14 8.74
N VAL A 23 -25.33 -11.02 7.75
CA VAL A 23 -24.08 -11.68 7.34
C VAL A 23 -22.97 -10.65 7.16
N LEU A 24 -23.30 -9.43 6.71
CA LEU A 24 -22.33 -8.34 6.55
C LEU A 24 -21.83 -7.82 7.90
N THR A 25 -22.70 -7.71 8.90
CA THR A 25 -22.32 -7.32 10.27
C THR A 25 -21.39 -8.38 10.88
N TRP A 26 -21.71 -9.67 10.72
CA TRP A 26 -20.83 -10.76 11.16
C TRP A 26 -19.47 -10.71 10.44
N PHE A 27 -19.47 -10.55 9.12
CA PHE A 27 -18.25 -10.52 8.31
C PHE A 27 -17.37 -9.30 8.65
N THR A 28 -17.99 -8.15 8.92
CA THR A 28 -17.29 -6.94 9.36
C THR A 28 -16.60 -7.18 10.70
N LYS A 29 -17.30 -7.78 11.67
CA LYS A 29 -16.71 -8.14 12.98
C LYS A 29 -15.57 -9.15 12.83
N LEU A 30 -15.74 -10.18 11.98
CA LEU A 30 -14.69 -11.14 11.71
C LEU A 30 -13.45 -10.46 11.13
N THR A 31 -13.63 -9.57 10.15
CA THR A 31 -12.53 -8.79 9.55
C THR A 31 -11.80 -7.99 10.63
N GLN A 32 -12.51 -7.28 11.49
CA GLN A 32 -11.91 -6.52 12.59
C GLN A 32 -11.14 -7.39 13.58
N LEU A 33 -11.66 -8.58 13.91
CA LEU A 33 -10.97 -9.53 14.79
C LEU A 33 -9.67 -10.02 14.18
N VAL A 34 -9.63 -10.30 12.88
CA VAL A 34 -8.41 -10.72 12.18
C VAL A 34 -7.40 -9.58 12.13
N LEU A 35 -7.83 -8.34 11.84
CA LEU A 35 -6.94 -7.17 11.82
C LEU A 35 -6.27 -6.88 13.17
N ALA A 36 -6.86 -7.36 14.27
CA ALA A 36 -6.33 -7.23 15.62
C ALA A 36 -5.34 -8.34 16.02
N GLN A 37 -5.18 -9.39 15.19
CA GLN A 37 -4.25 -10.49 15.45
C GLN A 37 -2.82 -10.14 15.04
N ASP A 38 -1.87 -10.95 15.52
CA ASP A 38 -0.47 -10.86 15.11
C ASP A 38 -0.31 -11.24 13.63
N ARG A 39 0.63 -10.57 12.97
CA ARG A 39 0.92 -10.70 11.53
C ARG A 39 1.87 -11.87 11.26
N ASP A 40 1.41 -13.07 11.56
CA ASP A 40 2.09 -14.31 11.18
C ASP A 40 1.73 -14.70 9.71
N PRO A 41 2.36 -15.73 9.12
CA PRO A 41 2.01 -16.16 7.76
C PRO A 41 0.53 -16.52 7.58
N SER A 42 -0.12 -17.09 8.60
CA SER A 42 -1.51 -17.52 8.54
C SER A 42 -2.48 -16.33 8.49
N TRP A 43 -2.10 -15.19 9.07
CA TRP A 43 -2.83 -13.94 8.97
C TRP A 43 -3.03 -13.51 7.51
N PHE A 44 -1.95 -13.54 6.72
CA PHE A 44 -1.98 -13.16 5.30
C PHE A 44 -2.84 -14.11 4.47
N ASP A 45 -2.73 -15.41 4.74
CA ASP A 45 -3.57 -16.42 4.09
C ASP A 45 -5.05 -16.21 4.47
N PHE A 46 -5.37 -15.95 5.74
CA PHE A 46 -6.75 -15.70 6.17
C PHE A 46 -7.32 -14.44 5.52
N MET A 47 -6.51 -13.37 5.45
CA MET A 47 -6.90 -12.13 4.76
C MET A 47 -7.12 -12.34 3.26
N CYS A 48 -6.35 -13.21 2.59
CA CYS A 48 -6.64 -13.61 1.20
C CYS A 48 -8.04 -14.22 1.08
N HIS A 49 -8.40 -15.13 2.00
CA HIS A 49 -9.72 -15.77 2.00
C HIS A 49 -10.84 -14.75 2.27
N LEU A 50 -10.66 -13.84 3.23
CA LEU A 50 -11.63 -12.78 3.49
C LEU A 50 -11.82 -11.87 2.27
N LEU A 51 -10.75 -11.46 1.60
CA LEU A 51 -10.83 -10.70 0.36
C LEU A 51 -11.61 -11.46 -0.72
N GLY A 52 -11.35 -12.76 -0.88
CA GLY A 52 -12.04 -13.62 -1.84
C GLY A 52 -13.53 -13.79 -1.54
N LEU A 53 -13.91 -13.83 -0.25
CA LEU A 53 -15.30 -13.95 0.17
C LEU A 53 -16.07 -12.63 0.00
N ASN A 54 -15.50 -11.50 0.43
CA ASN A 54 -16.14 -10.20 0.32
C ASN A 54 -15.13 -9.03 0.38
N HIS A 55 -14.55 -8.71 -0.78
CA HIS A 55 -13.61 -7.59 -0.92
C HIS A 55 -14.19 -6.24 -0.47
N LEU A 56 -15.50 -6.00 -0.63
CA LEU A 56 -16.13 -4.71 -0.28
C LEU A 56 -16.14 -4.46 1.23
N VAL A 57 -16.23 -5.51 2.05
CA VAL A 57 -16.16 -5.36 3.50
C VAL A 57 -14.73 -5.13 3.95
N VAL A 58 -13.77 -5.90 3.42
CA VAL A 58 -12.34 -5.69 3.69
C VAL A 58 -11.91 -4.31 3.20
N GLU A 59 -12.54 -3.81 2.13
CA GLU A 59 -12.17 -2.53 1.54
C GLU A 59 -12.45 -1.33 2.46
N LYS A 60 -13.39 -1.47 3.41
CA LYS A 60 -13.62 -0.44 4.43
C LYS A 60 -12.44 -0.26 5.39
N SER A 61 -11.46 -1.16 5.36
CA SER A 61 -10.29 -1.17 6.23
C SER A 61 -8.98 -1.21 5.43
N TRP A 62 -8.98 -0.75 4.17
CA TRP A 62 -7.78 -0.71 3.30
C TRP A 62 -6.59 -0.02 3.96
N ASP A 63 -6.85 1.07 4.66
CA ASP A 63 -5.82 1.86 5.32
C ASP A 63 -5.05 1.03 6.34
N VAL A 64 -5.73 0.14 7.08
CA VAL A 64 -5.12 -0.76 8.07
C VAL A 64 -4.50 -1.96 7.36
N VAL A 65 -5.28 -2.64 6.52
CA VAL A 65 -4.88 -3.88 5.80
C VAL A 65 -3.58 -3.65 5.05
N LEU A 66 -3.52 -2.60 4.24
CA LEU A 66 -2.33 -2.33 3.45
C LEU A 66 -1.17 -1.83 4.28
N ARG A 67 -1.40 -0.95 5.25
CA ARG A 67 -0.30 -0.43 6.07
C ARG A 67 0.38 -1.59 6.79
N GLN A 68 -0.41 -2.50 7.35
CA GLN A 68 0.06 -3.76 7.93
C GLN A 68 0.73 -4.70 6.91
N SER A 69 0.33 -4.64 5.64
CA SER A 69 0.92 -5.46 4.58
C SER A 69 2.10 -4.81 3.87
N LEU A 70 2.41 -3.55 4.18
CA LEU A 70 3.56 -2.82 3.62
C LEU A 70 4.69 -2.66 4.64
N THR A 71 4.42 -2.76 5.95
CA THR A 71 5.44 -2.60 6.99
C THR A 71 5.95 -3.92 7.55
N ASP A 72 7.19 -3.92 8.07
CA ASP A 72 7.80 -5.07 8.75
C ASP A 72 6.85 -5.65 9.81
N SER A 73 6.60 -6.96 9.76
CA SER A 73 5.95 -7.70 10.84
C SER A 73 6.85 -7.73 12.08
N PRO A 74 6.30 -7.70 13.32
CA PRO A 74 7.11 -7.86 14.54
C PRO A 74 7.86 -9.20 14.56
N GLN A 75 7.32 -10.20 13.86
CA GLN A 75 7.87 -11.55 13.70
C GLN A 75 8.56 -11.69 12.33
N ASN A 76 9.37 -10.69 11.95
CA ASN A 76 9.99 -10.59 10.63
C ASN A 76 10.80 -11.85 10.30
N SER A 77 10.23 -12.71 9.44
CA SER A 77 10.79 -13.98 9.01
C SER A 77 10.68 -14.11 7.50
N VAL A 78 11.48 -14.98 6.89
CA VAL A 78 11.45 -15.24 5.44
C VAL A 78 10.05 -15.74 5.02
N GLU A 79 9.42 -16.57 5.85
CA GLU A 79 8.08 -17.10 5.61
C GLU A 79 7.02 -15.99 5.69
N THR A 80 7.14 -15.09 6.68
CA THR A 80 6.25 -13.94 6.83
C THR A 80 6.34 -13.01 5.61
N LEU A 81 7.55 -12.70 5.14
CA LEU A 81 7.75 -11.88 3.95
C LEU A 81 7.19 -12.55 2.69
N ALA A 82 7.35 -13.87 2.56
CA ALA A 82 6.80 -14.63 1.42
C ALA A 82 5.27 -14.65 1.41
N ALA A 83 4.63 -14.76 2.59
CA ALA A 83 3.18 -14.68 2.75
C ALA A 83 2.65 -13.27 2.44
N GLN A 84 3.35 -12.25 2.90
CA GLN A 84 3.06 -10.83 2.61
C GLN A 84 3.20 -10.51 1.11
N ASP A 85 4.27 -10.95 0.46
CA ASP A 85 4.48 -10.81 -0.99
C ASP A 85 3.34 -11.48 -1.79
N ARG A 86 2.94 -12.69 -1.37
CA ARG A 86 1.79 -13.38 -1.96
C ARG A 86 0.50 -12.59 -1.76
N PHE A 87 0.22 -12.11 -0.55
CA PHE A 87 -1.00 -11.36 -0.24
C PHE A 87 -1.12 -10.09 -1.09
N LEU A 88 -0.05 -9.29 -1.17
CA LEU A 88 0.00 -8.11 -2.01
C LEU A 88 -0.19 -8.44 -3.49
N CYS A 89 0.41 -9.53 -3.97
CA CYS A 89 0.21 -10.03 -5.33
C CYS A 89 -1.26 -10.40 -5.61
N GLU A 90 -1.93 -11.12 -4.70
CA GLU A 90 -3.35 -11.49 -4.82
C GLU A 90 -4.26 -10.26 -4.84
N ILE A 91 -3.98 -9.28 -3.99
CA ILE A 91 -4.67 -7.98 -3.99
C ILE A 91 -4.60 -7.33 -5.38
N VAL A 92 -3.40 -7.20 -5.95
CA VAL A 92 -3.23 -6.61 -7.28
C VAL A 92 -3.99 -7.43 -8.32
N GLY A 93 -3.88 -8.76 -8.24
CA GLY A 93 -4.60 -9.68 -9.11
C GLY A 93 -6.11 -9.48 -9.10
N MET A 94 -6.69 -9.29 -7.92
CA MET A 94 -8.13 -9.07 -7.73
C MET A 94 -8.58 -7.72 -8.33
N TYR A 95 -7.86 -6.63 -8.05
CA TYR A 95 -8.26 -5.30 -8.53
C TYR A 95 -8.00 -5.10 -10.03
N VAL A 96 -7.03 -5.83 -10.60
CA VAL A 96 -6.88 -5.97 -12.06
C VAL A 96 -8.14 -6.60 -12.66
N LYS A 97 -8.61 -7.73 -12.14
CA LYS A 97 -9.83 -8.41 -12.62
C LYS A 97 -11.07 -7.51 -12.51
N MET A 98 -11.17 -6.74 -11.43
CA MET A 98 -12.25 -5.77 -11.22
C MET A 98 -12.12 -4.48 -12.03
N ARG A 99 -10.99 -4.27 -12.73
CA ARG A 99 -10.65 -3.02 -13.45
C ARG A 99 -10.64 -1.78 -12.54
N ARG A 100 -10.33 -1.98 -11.25
CA ARG A 100 -10.23 -0.93 -10.22
C ARG A 100 -8.78 -0.62 -9.84
N THR A 101 -7.86 -0.79 -10.79
CA THR A 101 -6.41 -0.66 -10.58
C THR A 101 -5.99 0.75 -10.18
N SER A 102 -6.71 1.79 -10.64
CA SER A 102 -6.45 3.18 -10.26
C SER A 102 -6.82 3.46 -8.79
N ASP A 103 -7.88 2.82 -8.29
CA ASP A 103 -8.30 2.93 -6.89
C ASP A 103 -7.29 2.21 -5.99
N LEU A 104 -6.89 1.00 -6.39
CA LEU A 104 -5.85 0.23 -5.72
C LEU A 104 -4.55 1.04 -5.58
N LEU A 105 -4.07 1.64 -6.68
CA LEU A 105 -2.84 2.40 -6.67
C LEU A 105 -2.91 3.58 -5.69
N SER A 106 -4.03 4.30 -5.69
CA SER A 106 -4.28 5.37 -4.72
C SER A 106 -4.21 4.84 -3.28
N ALA A 107 -4.89 3.74 -2.99
CA ALA A 107 -4.91 3.17 -1.65
C ALA A 107 -3.52 2.68 -1.20
N LEU A 108 -2.73 2.08 -2.09
CA LEU A 108 -1.34 1.68 -1.83
C LEU A 108 -0.44 2.87 -1.47
N MET A 109 -0.53 3.96 -2.24
CA MET A 109 0.22 5.19 -1.93
C MET A 109 -0.25 5.83 -0.63
N ASP A 110 -1.56 5.86 -0.37
CA ASP A 110 -2.11 6.42 0.87
C ASP A 110 -1.68 5.58 2.10
N ALA A 111 -1.68 4.25 1.97
CA ALA A 111 -1.17 3.35 3.01
C ALA A 111 0.33 3.57 3.27
N CYS A 112 1.13 3.70 2.22
CA CYS A 112 2.55 4.04 2.32
C CYS A 112 2.76 5.37 3.07
N LEU A 113 2.03 6.42 2.72
CA LEU A 113 2.17 7.74 3.35
C LEU A 113 1.65 7.77 4.80
N SER A 114 0.60 7.00 5.09
CA SER A 114 0.00 6.87 6.43
C SER A 114 0.73 5.90 7.37
N SER A 115 1.81 5.25 6.91
CA SER A 115 2.56 4.29 7.72
C SER A 115 3.23 4.87 8.96
N THR A 116 3.13 6.19 9.18
CA THR A 116 3.86 6.91 10.23
C THR A 116 3.79 6.20 11.58
N GLY A 117 4.95 5.78 12.09
CA GLY A 117 5.08 5.07 13.37
C GLY A 117 4.80 3.56 13.35
N CYS A 118 4.51 2.96 12.19
CA CYS A 118 4.10 1.55 12.04
C CYS A 118 5.24 0.60 11.65
N GLY A 119 6.50 1.07 11.65
CA GLY A 119 7.68 0.30 11.28
C GLY A 119 8.26 0.71 9.92
N ARG A 120 9.32 0.03 9.50
CA ARG A 120 9.92 0.23 8.17
C ARG A 120 8.97 -0.32 7.11
N ILE A 121 8.77 0.42 6.03
CA ILE A 121 8.09 -0.07 4.84
C ILE A 121 9.05 -0.97 4.05
N HIS A 122 8.60 -2.15 3.64
CA HIS A 122 9.36 -3.02 2.74
C HIS A 122 9.50 -2.38 1.37
N SER A 123 10.69 -2.42 0.80
CA SER A 123 10.88 -2.03 -0.58
C SER A 123 10.04 -2.91 -1.50
N ILE A 124 9.50 -2.34 -2.57
CA ILE A 124 8.81 -3.10 -3.62
C ILE A 124 9.74 -4.19 -4.19
N ARG A 125 11.06 -3.96 -4.16
CA ARG A 125 12.06 -4.93 -4.62
C ARG A 125 12.21 -6.15 -3.71
N GLU A 126 11.87 -6.02 -2.42
CA GLU A 126 11.86 -7.14 -1.47
C GLU A 126 10.66 -8.08 -1.69
N THR A 127 9.62 -7.62 -2.40
CA THR A 127 8.38 -8.36 -2.69
C THR A 127 8.28 -8.68 -4.18
N ALA A 128 9.04 -9.68 -4.62
CA ALA A 128 9.24 -9.98 -6.04
C ALA A 128 7.94 -10.33 -6.79
N LYS A 129 7.02 -11.09 -6.18
CA LYS A 129 5.74 -11.45 -6.81
C LYS A 129 4.85 -10.23 -6.96
N PHE A 130 4.75 -9.41 -5.90
CA PHE A 130 4.03 -8.15 -5.93
C PHE A 130 4.58 -7.21 -7.00
N ASN A 131 5.90 -7.03 -7.06
CA ASN A 131 6.57 -6.22 -8.08
C ASN A 131 6.22 -6.68 -9.51
N ASN A 132 6.37 -7.98 -9.78
CA ASN A 132 6.02 -8.54 -11.09
C ASN A 132 4.54 -8.32 -11.41
N ARG A 133 3.66 -8.48 -10.43
CA ARG A 133 2.22 -8.28 -10.62
C ARG A 133 1.86 -6.81 -10.86
N LEU A 134 2.58 -5.85 -10.27
CA LEU A 134 2.45 -4.43 -10.59
C LEU A 134 2.89 -4.14 -12.03
N CYS A 135 4.01 -4.72 -12.48
CA CYS A 135 4.47 -4.61 -13.88
C CYS A 135 3.39 -5.10 -14.85
N GLU A 136 2.80 -6.27 -14.57
CA GLU A 136 1.70 -6.84 -15.36
C GLU A 136 0.48 -5.92 -15.33
N MET A 137 0.05 -5.45 -14.15
CA MET A 137 -1.07 -4.52 -14.01
C MET A 137 -0.89 -3.29 -14.89
N PHE A 138 0.26 -2.63 -14.84
CA PHE A 138 0.51 -1.44 -15.67
C PHE A 138 0.55 -1.78 -17.16
N SER A 139 1.02 -2.98 -17.51
CA SER A 139 1.05 -3.45 -18.89
C SER A 139 -0.34 -3.83 -19.43
N GLU A 140 -1.32 -4.09 -18.58
CA GLU A 140 -2.68 -4.48 -18.96
C GLU A 140 -3.68 -3.31 -19.00
N VAL A 141 -3.44 -2.24 -18.24
CA VAL A 141 -4.40 -1.11 -18.18
C VAL A 141 -4.48 -0.32 -19.49
N PRO A 142 -5.64 0.33 -19.77
CA PRO A 142 -5.76 1.29 -20.86
C PRO A 142 -4.76 2.45 -20.71
N ILE A 143 -4.26 2.97 -21.83
CA ILE A 143 -3.28 4.07 -21.87
C ILE A 143 -3.80 5.33 -21.15
N SER A 144 -5.09 5.65 -21.30
CA SER A 144 -5.71 6.78 -20.61
C SER A 144 -5.71 6.61 -19.08
N THR A 145 -5.99 5.40 -18.59
CA THR A 145 -5.91 5.07 -17.16
C THR A 145 -4.47 5.13 -16.67
N LEU A 146 -3.52 4.65 -17.47
CA LEU A 146 -2.10 4.69 -17.15
C LEU A 146 -1.57 6.12 -17.01
N LEU A 147 -2.04 7.07 -17.84
CA LEU A 147 -1.71 8.48 -17.67
C LEU A 147 -2.18 9.02 -16.31
N GLY A 148 -3.43 8.74 -15.96
CA GLY A 148 -3.99 9.17 -14.67
C GLY A 148 -3.24 8.56 -13.47
N MET A 149 -2.75 7.32 -13.61
CA MET A 149 -1.90 6.70 -12.58
C MET A 149 -0.55 7.42 -12.43
N TRP A 150 0.08 7.78 -13.55
CA TRP A 150 1.31 8.57 -13.56
C TRP A 150 1.15 9.91 -12.84
N GLU A 151 0.09 10.64 -13.17
CA GLU A 151 -0.21 11.94 -12.54
C GLU A 151 -0.44 11.78 -11.02
N LYS A 152 -1.16 10.74 -10.59
CA LYS A 152 -1.35 10.42 -9.17
C LYS A 152 -0.03 10.15 -8.45
N VAL A 153 0.83 9.30 -9.02
CA VAL A 153 2.15 8.99 -8.45
C VAL A 153 2.98 10.26 -8.32
N GLN A 154 2.97 11.12 -9.33
CA GLN A 154 3.69 12.39 -9.28
C GLN A 154 3.18 13.31 -8.18
N THR A 155 1.86 13.52 -8.09
CA THR A 155 1.29 14.36 -7.03
C THR A 155 1.69 13.85 -5.64
N LYS A 156 1.62 12.54 -5.39
CA LYS A 156 2.00 11.96 -4.10
C LYS A 156 3.50 12.06 -3.81
N THR A 157 4.32 11.97 -4.85
CA THR A 157 5.78 12.12 -4.71
C THR A 157 6.17 13.55 -4.38
N THR A 158 5.56 14.55 -5.04
CA THR A 158 5.76 15.96 -4.70
C THR A 158 5.49 16.23 -3.23
N LEU A 159 4.35 15.76 -2.71
CA LEU A 159 4.00 15.91 -1.29
C LEU A 159 5.06 15.30 -0.35
N LEU A 160 5.62 14.14 -0.72
CA LEU A 160 6.61 13.47 0.09
C LEU A 160 7.98 14.18 0.05
N VAL A 161 8.38 14.68 -1.11
CA VAL A 161 9.62 15.47 -1.28
C VAL A 161 9.51 16.81 -0.55
N ASP A 162 8.37 17.49 -0.62
CA ASP A 162 8.12 18.73 0.14
C ASP A 162 8.26 18.47 1.65
N ARG A 163 7.67 17.37 2.13
CA ARG A 163 7.85 16.93 3.53
C ARG A 163 9.32 16.67 3.86
N ALA A 164 10.06 16.03 2.96
CA ALA A 164 11.50 15.78 3.13
C ALA A 164 12.32 17.08 3.18
N MET A 165 11.99 18.06 2.35
CA MET A 165 12.61 19.39 2.33
C MET A 165 12.36 20.14 3.62
N VAL A 166 11.11 20.15 4.09
CA VAL A 166 10.75 20.76 5.37
C VAL A 166 11.54 20.12 6.50
N LEU A 167 11.61 18.78 6.57
CA LEU A 167 12.36 18.08 7.61
C LEU A 167 13.88 18.33 7.54
N SER A 168 14.43 18.50 6.33
CA SER A 168 15.86 18.79 6.11
C SER A 168 16.20 20.23 6.50
N SER A 169 15.30 21.18 6.22
CA SER A 169 15.47 22.60 6.55
C SER A 169 15.24 22.89 8.04
N SER A 170 14.39 22.11 8.71
CA SER A 170 14.21 22.16 10.16
C SER A 170 15.36 21.43 10.89
N ALA A 171 16.57 22.01 10.82
CA ALA A 171 17.84 21.43 11.27
C ALA A 171 17.95 21.03 12.77
N LEU A 172 16.86 21.00 13.56
CA LEU A 172 16.98 20.86 15.02
C LEU A 172 16.02 19.89 15.75
N LYS A 173 15.05 19.19 15.11
CA LYS A 173 14.07 18.39 15.89
C LYS A 173 13.48 17.12 15.24
N SER A 174 13.90 16.70 14.05
CA SER A 174 13.38 15.44 13.51
C SER A 174 14.04 14.25 14.21
N SER A 175 13.23 13.32 14.71
CA SER A 175 13.76 12.09 15.32
C SER A 175 14.43 11.26 14.24
N LYS A 176 15.53 10.56 14.56
CA LYS A 176 16.15 9.58 13.65
C LYS A 176 15.12 8.59 13.09
N LYS A 177 14.07 8.29 13.88
CA LYS A 177 12.95 7.45 13.47
C LYS A 177 12.15 8.07 12.32
N ASP A 178 11.84 9.36 12.39
CA ASP A 178 11.05 10.09 11.39
C ASP A 178 11.80 10.15 10.04
N THR A 179 13.13 10.31 10.09
CA THR A 179 13.98 10.28 8.89
C THR A 179 14.00 8.91 8.23
N ILE A 180 14.20 7.83 9.01
CA ILE A 180 14.22 6.45 8.48
C ILE A 180 12.89 6.13 7.81
N GLU A 181 11.79 6.52 8.46
CA GLU A 181 10.46 6.31 7.95
C GLU A 181 10.22 7.06 6.63
N LEU A 182 10.53 8.35 6.59
CA LEU A 182 10.42 9.14 5.36
C LEU A 182 11.25 8.53 4.22
N LEU A 183 12.47 8.05 4.51
CA LEU A 183 13.31 7.39 3.50
C LEU A 183 12.68 6.09 3.01
N SER A 184 12.04 5.30 3.88
CA SER A 184 11.33 4.08 3.45
C SER A 184 10.09 4.40 2.59
N GLN A 185 9.37 5.49 2.88
CA GLN A 185 8.27 5.97 2.06
C GLN A 185 8.77 6.44 0.68
N LEU A 186 9.91 7.15 0.65
CA LEU A 186 10.52 7.61 -0.60
C LEU A 186 11.01 6.43 -1.44
N ASP A 187 11.68 5.45 -0.85
CA ASP A 187 12.11 4.24 -1.54
C ASP A 187 10.92 3.50 -2.18
N TRP A 188 9.82 3.37 -1.43
CA TRP A 188 8.63 2.70 -1.92
C TRP A 188 8.00 3.42 -3.12
N ILE A 189 7.81 4.73 -3.03
CA ILE A 189 7.24 5.54 -4.12
C ILE A 189 8.17 5.58 -5.34
N LEU A 190 9.48 5.69 -5.15
CA LEU A 190 10.46 5.60 -6.24
C LEU A 190 10.50 4.19 -6.87
N GLY A 191 10.22 3.17 -6.06
CA GLY A 191 9.92 1.82 -6.52
C GLY A 191 8.77 1.81 -7.52
N LEU A 192 7.62 2.39 -7.17
CA LEU A 192 6.47 2.50 -8.08
C LEU A 192 6.81 3.22 -9.38
N TYR A 193 7.56 4.32 -9.30
CA TYR A 193 8.06 5.00 -10.49
C TYR A 193 8.91 4.10 -11.37
N SER A 194 9.79 3.31 -10.77
CA SER A 194 10.63 2.37 -11.51
C SER A 194 9.79 1.32 -12.24
N VAL A 195 8.75 0.80 -11.58
CA VAL A 195 7.80 -0.14 -12.21
C VAL A 195 7.03 0.52 -13.35
N LEU A 196 6.55 1.74 -13.16
CA LEU A 196 5.85 2.50 -14.20
C LEU A 196 6.77 2.78 -15.39
N LEU A 197 8.01 3.25 -15.16
CA LEU A 197 9.01 3.50 -16.20
C LEU A 197 9.40 2.23 -16.96
N GLY A 198 9.40 1.08 -16.28
CA GLY A 198 9.65 -0.22 -16.91
C GLY A 198 8.56 -0.63 -17.91
N ASN A 199 7.42 0.06 -17.97
CA ASN A 199 6.35 -0.24 -18.89
C ASN A 199 6.69 0.22 -20.31
N ALA A 200 7.16 -0.71 -21.13
CA ALA A 200 7.53 -0.47 -22.53
C ALA A 200 6.39 0.14 -23.37
N ARG A 201 5.12 -0.09 -23.02
CA ARG A 201 3.97 0.49 -23.73
C ARG A 201 3.93 2.00 -23.63
N LEU A 202 4.56 2.62 -22.63
CA LEU A 202 4.64 4.08 -22.51
C LEU A 202 5.42 4.72 -23.66
N PHE A 203 6.41 4.01 -24.18
CA PHE A 203 7.34 4.49 -25.20
C PHE A 203 7.02 3.92 -26.59
N ASP A 204 5.86 3.30 -26.75
CA ASP A 204 5.42 2.83 -28.06
C ASP A 204 5.14 4.03 -28.98
N HIS A 205 5.84 4.08 -30.11
CA HIS A 205 5.66 5.04 -31.21
C HIS A 205 4.22 5.17 -31.72
N ARG A 206 3.37 4.16 -31.47
CA ARG A 206 1.94 4.16 -31.83
C ARG A 206 1.07 5.01 -30.91
N ASN A 207 1.56 5.38 -29.73
CA ASN A 207 0.84 6.28 -28.84
C ASN A 207 0.79 7.68 -29.44
N SER A 208 -0.29 8.42 -29.16
CA SER A 208 -0.42 9.79 -29.67
C SER A 208 0.75 10.65 -29.17
N GLY A 209 1.28 11.53 -30.04
CA GLY A 209 2.38 12.43 -29.66
C GLY A 209 2.10 13.27 -28.42
N ALA A 210 0.82 13.57 -28.15
CA ALA A 210 0.37 14.26 -26.95
C ALA A 210 0.59 13.45 -25.66
N PHE A 211 0.36 12.13 -25.70
CA PHE A 211 0.60 11.24 -24.56
C PHE A 211 2.10 11.15 -24.24
N SER A 212 2.91 10.89 -25.26
CA SER A 212 4.38 10.78 -25.09
C SER A 212 4.98 12.11 -24.61
N ALA A 213 4.51 13.24 -25.12
CA ALA A 213 4.92 14.56 -24.64
C ALA A 213 4.54 14.80 -23.17
N ARG A 214 3.34 14.34 -22.76
CA ARG A 214 2.90 14.46 -21.36
C ARG A 214 3.74 13.60 -20.43
N ILE A 215 3.99 12.33 -20.77
CA ILE A 215 4.87 11.46 -19.97
C ILE A 215 6.29 12.03 -19.90
N ALA A 216 6.85 12.52 -21.01
CA ALA A 216 8.16 13.16 -21.01
C ALA A 216 8.20 14.39 -20.08
N ALA A 217 7.14 15.20 -20.06
CA ALA A 217 7.02 16.33 -19.13
C ALA A 217 6.94 15.87 -17.66
N LEU A 218 6.18 14.81 -17.35
CA LEU A 218 6.09 14.24 -16.00
C LEU A 218 7.44 13.69 -15.53
N VAL A 219 8.16 12.96 -16.40
CA VAL A 219 9.51 12.43 -16.12
C VAL A 219 10.51 13.56 -15.92
N LYS A 220 10.48 14.60 -16.78
CA LYS A 220 11.34 15.77 -16.64
C LYS A 220 11.08 16.49 -15.32
N ALA A 221 9.81 16.74 -14.98
CA ALA A 221 9.44 17.35 -13.71
C ALA A 221 9.87 16.49 -12.51
N ALA A 222 9.80 15.16 -12.61
CA ALA A 222 10.36 14.29 -11.57
C ALA A 222 11.88 14.47 -11.42
N GLY A 223 12.63 14.61 -12.51
CA GLY A 223 14.06 14.91 -12.46
C GLY A 223 14.37 16.29 -11.87
N ASP A 224 13.77 17.33 -12.43
CA ASP A 224 14.12 18.73 -12.16
C ASP A 224 13.53 19.24 -10.84
N GLU A 225 12.30 18.85 -10.51
CA GLU A 225 11.53 19.39 -9.37
C GLU A 225 11.59 18.47 -8.15
N LEU A 226 11.66 17.15 -8.34
CA LEU A 226 11.62 16.19 -7.23
C LEU A 226 13.02 15.71 -6.82
N LEU A 227 13.83 15.30 -7.79
CA LEU A 227 15.13 14.70 -7.51
C LEU A 227 16.25 15.74 -7.36
N ALA A 228 16.32 16.76 -8.22
CA ALA A 228 17.40 17.75 -8.17
C ALA A 228 17.55 18.47 -6.81
N PRO A 229 16.46 18.83 -6.11
CA PRO A 229 16.57 19.40 -4.77
C PRO A 229 17.21 18.45 -3.76
N LEU A 230 16.94 17.14 -3.84
CA LEU A 230 17.50 16.13 -2.91
C LEU A 230 19.03 16.00 -3.07
N TYR A 231 19.57 16.31 -4.25
CA TYR A 231 21.02 16.26 -4.51
C TYR A 231 21.74 17.56 -4.12
N LYS A 232 21.07 18.72 -4.20
CA LYS A 232 21.68 20.02 -3.86
C LYS A 232 22.00 20.20 -2.38
N ASN A 233 21.37 19.44 -1.48
CA ASN A 233 21.63 19.47 -0.04
C ASN A 233 22.83 18.57 0.40
N LYS A 234 23.62 18.04 -0.53
CA LYS A 234 24.80 17.19 -0.25
C LYS A 234 26.16 17.90 -0.42
N GLU A 235 26.17 19.18 -0.78
CA GLU A 235 27.34 20.07 -0.76
C GLU A 235 27.28 21.02 0.44
#